data_AF-A0A2N2IG93-F1
#
_entry.id   AF-A0A2N2IG93-F1
#
_cell.length_a   1.000
_cell.length_b   1.000
_cell.length_c   1.000
_cell.angle_alpha   90.00
_cell.angle_beta   90.00
_cell.angle_gamma   90.00
#
_symmetry.space_group_name_H-M   'P 1'
#
loop_
_entity.id
_entity.type
_entity.pdbx_description
1 polymer ?
#
loop_
_entity_poly.entity_id
_entity_poly.type
_entity_poly.pdbx_seq_one_letter_code
_entity_poly.pdbx_strand_id
1 'polypeptide(L)' 'RIIEEVLIRRALQKTKGNRTRAAGILEISHRALLYKIKEYGLTDA' A
#
# COMPACT_ATOMS: atom_id res chain seq x y z
N ARG A 1 -11.62 0.87 -6.92
CA ARG A 1 -11.42 0.22 -5.61
C ARG A 1 -10.63 -1.08 -5.75
N ILE A 2 -11.13 -2.11 -6.44
CA ILE A 2 -10.41 -3.40 -6.60
C ILE A 2 -9.00 -3.24 -7.19
N ILE A 3 -8.85 -2.45 -8.27
CA ILE A 3 -7.52 -2.22 -8.89
C ILE A 3 -6.56 -1.53 -7.92
N GLU A 4 -7.02 -0.50 -7.19
CA GLU A 4 -6.21 0.23 -6.22
C GLU A 4 -5.73 -0.72 -5.09
N GLU A 5 -6.62 -1.54 -4.54
CA GLU A 5 -6.28 -2.53 -3.52
C GLU A 5 -5.23 -3.53 -4.01
N VAL A 6 -5.40 -4.07 -5.23
CA VAL A 6 -4.45 -5.02 -5.83
C VAL A 6 -3.07 -4.38 -6.02
N LEU A 7 -3.02 -3.13 -6.49
CA LEU A 7 -1.76 -2.40 -6.64
C LEU A 7 -1.08 -2.17 -5.29
N ILE A 8 -1.84 -1.80 -4.26
CA ILE A 8 -1.31 -1.62 -2.90
C ILE A 8 -0.75 -2.94 -2.35
N ARG A 9 -1.49 -4.05 -2.48
CA ARG A 9 -1.03 -5.38 -2.05
C ARG A 9 0.27 -5.79 -2.75
N ARG A 10 0.35 -5.59 -4.07
CA ARG A 10 1.56 -5.89 -4.86
C ARG A 10 2.75 -5.02 -4.45
N ALA A 11 2.53 -3.72 -4.21
CA ALA A 11 3.59 -2.82 -3.75
C ALA A 11 4.11 -3.23 -2.37
N LEU A 12 3.21 -3.55 -1.43
CA LEU A 12 3.57 -4.04 -0.09
C LEU A 12 4.34 -5.36 -0.16
N GLN A 13 3.90 -6.32 -0.97
CA GLN A 13 4.61 -7.58 -1.18
C GLN A 13 6.01 -7.35 -1.78
N LYS A 14 6.11 -6.51 -2.81
CA LYS A 14 7.39 -6.18 -3.48
C LYS A 14 8.38 -5.51 -2.53
N THR A 15 7.90 -4.78 -1.52
CA THR A 15 8.74 -4.10 -0.53
C THR A 15 8.85 -4.84 0.80
N LYS A 16 8.31 -6.07 0.90
CA LYS A 16 8.30 -6.88 2.13
C LYS A 16 7.70 -6.11 3.31
N GLY A 17 6.56 -5.46 3.09
CA GLY A 17 5.84 -4.69 4.10
C GLY A 17 6.41 -3.29 4.38
N ASN A 18 7.52 -2.89 3.73
CA ASN A 18 8.06 -1.54 3.91
C ASN A 18 7.14 -0.50 3.24
N ARG A 19 6.34 0.18 4.08
CA ARG A 19 5.29 1.12 3.67
C ARG A 19 5.86 2.38 3.02
N THR A 20 7.00 2.89 3.50
CA THR A 20 7.67 4.05 2.87
C THR A 20 8.11 3.74 1.44
N ARG A 21 8.72 2.57 1.21
CA ARG A 21 9.11 2.12 -0.13
C ARG A 21 7.90 1.81 -1.01
N ALA A 22 6.85 1.21 -0.45
CA ALA A 22 5.62 0.90 -1.19
C ALA A 22 4.93 2.18 -1.68
N ALA A 23 4.88 3.22 -0.85
CA ALA A 23 4.35 4.53 -1.22
C ALA A 23 5.15 5.15 -2.38
N GLY A 24 6.48 4.97 -2.38
CA GLY A 24 7.34 5.35 -3.50
C GLY A 24 7.02 4.60 -4.80
N ILE A 25 6.78 3.29 -4.74
CA ILE A 25 6.38 2.49 -5.93
C ILE A 25 5.04 2.95 -6.51
N LEU A 26 4.11 3.35 -5.63
CA LEU A 26 2.77 3.79 -6.00
C LEU A 26 2.70 5.28 -6.35
N GLU A 27 3.80 6.01 -6.23
CA GLU A 27 3.90 7.45 -6.46
C GLU A 27 2.87 8.27 -5.65
N ILE A 28 2.59 7.84 -4.42
CA ILE A 28 1.71 8.54 -3.48
C ILE A 28 2.46 8.90 -2.20
N SER A 29 1.91 9.85 -1.45
CA SER A 29 2.46 10.16 -0.13
C SER A 29 2.35 8.94 0.80
N HIS A 30 3.33 8.78 1.70
CA HIS A 30 3.28 7.75 2.74
C HIS A 30 1.98 7.82 3.57
N ARG A 31 1.49 9.04 3.86
CA ARG A 31 0.23 9.26 4.57
C ARG A 31 -0.99 8.76 3.78
N ALA A 32 -1.04 8.99 2.47
CA ALA A 32 -2.12 8.48 1.63
C ALA A 32 -2.15 6.95 1.63
N LEU A 33 -0.98 6.31 1.53
CA LEU A 33 -0.88 4.85 1.63
C LEU A 33 -1.42 4.32 2.96
N LEU A 34 -1.08 4.96 4.09
CA LEU A 34 -1.57 4.53 5.41
C LEU A 34 -3.11 4.60 5.52
N TYR A 35 -3.72 5.65 4.97
CA TYR A 35 -5.18 5.74 4.91
C TYR A 35 -5.77 4.64 4.06
N LYS A 36 -5.20 4.35 2.89
CA LYS A 36 -5.68 3.28 2.01
C LYS A 36 -5.51 1.89 2.61
N ILE A 37 -4.40 1.63 3.30
CA ILE A 37 -4.21 0.38 4.07
C ILE A 37 -5.30 0.21 5.11
N LYS A 38 -5.66 1.28 5.83
CA LYS A 38 -6.75 1.24 6.82
C LYS A 38 -8.12 1.07 6.14
N GLU A 39 -8.38 1.79 5.06
CA GLU A 39 -9.62 1.72 4.28
C GLU A 39 -9.89 0.31 3.74
N TYR A 40 -8.84 -0.37 3.28
CA TYR A 40 -8.92 -1.72 2.70
C TYR A 40 -8.62 -2.86 3.69
N GLY A 41 -8.35 -2.57 4.96
CA GLY A 41 -8.05 -3.60 5.97
C GLY A 41 -6.78 -4.41 5.67
N LEU A 42 -5.72 -3.78 5.15
CA LEU A 42 -4.47 -4.44 4.72
C LEU A 42 -3.42 -4.56 5.84
N THR A 43 -3.84 -4.66 7.10
CA THR A 43 -2.93 -4.55 8.26
C THR A 43 -2.04 -5.76 8.51
N ASP A 44 -2.26 -6.91 7.84
CA ASP A 44 -1.74 -8.20 8.29
C ASP A 44 -1.13 -9.07 7.16
N ALA A 45 -0.09 -8.59 6.46
CA ALA A 45 0.70 -9.40 5.54
C ALA A 45 2.20 -9.13 5.65
#